data_AF-A0A7J8JEI5-F1
#
_entry.id   AF-A0A7J8JEI5-F1
#
_cell.length_a   1.000
_cell.length_b   1.000
_cell.length_c   1.000
_cell.angle_alpha   90.00
_cell.angle_beta   90.00
_cell.angle_gamma   90.00
#
_symmetry.space_group_name_H-M   'P 1'
#
loop_
_entity.id
_entity.type
_entity.pdbx_description
1 polymer ?
#
loop_
_entity_poly.entity_id
_entity_poly.type
_entity_poly.pdbx_seq_one_letter_code
_entity_poly.pdbx_strand_id
1 'polypeptide(L)'
;MIPGSSALYYTTKLSEKLFRPSYGFNLTDPYCRLLENQYKSLHDPHLRAYYKRKDILRRLKKGGYITGNNKIVCNLRELNKYREYLTSLKLDFERNYIREQKMLAKQVNKLHENKQIPGHSDVAQFQNWLLQEGTQSVKDQERLIRHRYLDMISRELEQRERNAEEQHLLQMDREERRQREDTRRKLNLRRKIEEEWKTKELLLLTKIGEDVKREARVEEQRRRSREESDKKKQAFLEKRMAYHLQKMQENGFKKEEMEKNTFDYREQDRTHSEYTSLKKKKKIYDDIKLIYPVGDQKANKGVHGN
;
A
#
# COMPACT_ATOMS: atom_id res chain seq x y z
N MET A 1 -26.59 -40.61 58.28
CA MET A 1 -26.95 -41.42 57.10
C MET A 1 -27.02 -42.85 57.57
N ILE A 2 -28.15 -43.55 57.39
CA ILE A 2 -28.30 -44.95 57.82
C ILE A 2 -27.67 -45.85 56.74
N PRO A 3 -26.67 -46.68 57.07
CA PRO A 3 -26.10 -47.64 56.12
C PRO A 3 -27.19 -48.56 55.57
N GLY A 4 -27.30 -48.69 54.24
CA GLY A 4 -28.28 -49.57 53.58
C GLY A 4 -29.54 -48.89 53.02
N SER A 5 -29.73 -47.58 53.25
CA SER A 5 -30.80 -46.82 52.57
C SER A 5 -30.25 -46.15 51.30
N SER A 6 -30.81 -46.47 50.13
CA SER A 6 -30.51 -45.73 48.89
C SER A 6 -31.06 -44.32 48.99
N ALA A 7 -30.22 -43.37 49.36
CA ALA A 7 -30.60 -41.97 49.50
C ALA A 7 -30.76 -41.34 48.12
N LEU A 8 -32.00 -41.06 47.73
CA LEU A 8 -32.31 -40.29 46.52
C LEU A 8 -32.21 -38.79 46.82
N TYR A 9 -31.31 -38.11 46.09
CA TYR A 9 -31.11 -36.67 46.20
C TYR A 9 -31.85 -35.93 45.08
N TYR A 10 -32.33 -34.72 45.39
CA TYR A 10 -33.03 -33.88 44.43
C TYR A 10 -32.82 -32.40 44.74
N THR A 11 -32.96 -31.55 43.73
CA THR A 11 -32.78 -30.09 43.85
C THR A 11 -34.12 -29.33 43.83
N THR A 12 -34.61 -28.94 42.65
CA THR A 12 -35.83 -28.15 42.44
C THR A 12 -36.94 -29.01 41.84
N LYS A 13 -38.13 -28.42 41.66
CA LYS A 13 -39.15 -29.05 40.82
C LYS A 13 -38.79 -28.90 39.34
N LEU A 14 -39.41 -29.75 38.52
CA LEU A 14 -39.30 -29.71 37.08
C LEU A 14 -39.69 -28.34 36.53
N SER A 15 -38.83 -27.78 35.68
CA SER A 15 -38.96 -26.45 35.05
C SER A 15 -38.94 -25.26 36.03
N GLU A 16 -38.40 -25.45 37.24
CA GLU A 16 -38.02 -24.34 38.12
C GLU A 16 -36.55 -23.95 37.87
N LYS A 17 -36.29 -22.64 37.83
CA LYS A 17 -34.94 -22.10 37.65
C LYS A 17 -34.02 -22.61 38.77
N LEU A 18 -32.89 -23.17 38.38
CA LEU A 18 -31.85 -23.58 39.33
C LEU A 18 -31.18 -22.36 39.98
N PHE A 19 -30.89 -21.34 39.18
CA PHE A 19 -30.35 -20.07 39.64
C PHE A 19 -31.48 -19.18 40.19
N ARG A 20 -31.30 -18.70 41.40
CA ARG A 20 -32.20 -17.75 42.05
C ARG A 20 -31.70 -16.32 41.85
N PRO A 21 -32.60 -15.33 41.82
CA PRO A 21 -32.20 -13.92 41.83
C PRO A 21 -31.32 -13.63 43.05
N SER A 22 -30.21 -12.94 42.83
CA SER A 22 -29.39 -12.36 43.90
C SER A 22 -29.97 -11.02 44.36
N TYR A 23 -29.50 -10.53 45.52
CA TYR A 23 -29.86 -9.21 46.03
C TYR A 23 -29.48 -8.07 45.06
N GLY A 24 -28.32 -8.20 44.43
CA GLY A 24 -27.78 -7.24 43.48
C GLY A 24 -26.59 -7.82 42.74
N PHE A 25 -25.75 -6.95 42.18
CA PHE A 25 -24.51 -7.34 41.53
C PHE A 25 -23.51 -7.85 42.57
N ASN A 26 -23.13 -9.13 42.47
CA ASN A 26 -22.23 -9.78 43.41
C ASN A 26 -20.95 -10.25 42.71
N LEU A 27 -19.79 -9.80 43.19
CA LEU A 27 -18.46 -10.20 42.71
C LEU A 27 -17.78 -11.28 43.57
N THR A 28 -18.51 -11.90 44.50
CA THR A 28 -17.96 -12.92 45.41
C THR A 28 -17.56 -14.19 44.66
N ASP A 29 -18.27 -14.53 43.57
CA ASP A 29 -17.97 -15.68 42.71
C ASP A 29 -17.99 -15.28 41.22
N PRO A 30 -16.96 -14.59 40.73
CA PRO A 30 -16.93 -14.08 39.35
C PRO A 30 -16.89 -15.18 38.31
N TYR A 31 -16.44 -16.39 38.67
CA TYR A 31 -16.31 -17.54 37.78
C TYR A 31 -17.45 -18.56 37.95
N CYS A 32 -18.49 -18.27 38.74
CA CYS A 32 -19.60 -19.18 39.01
C CYS A 32 -19.13 -20.58 39.45
N ARG A 33 -18.13 -20.66 40.33
CA ARG A 33 -17.58 -21.93 40.84
C ARG A 33 -18.56 -22.68 41.73
N LEU A 34 -19.44 -21.96 42.43
CA LEU A 34 -20.41 -22.53 43.35
C LEU A 34 -21.46 -23.39 42.64
N LEU A 35 -21.88 -22.98 41.44
CA LEU A 35 -22.89 -23.68 40.65
C LEU A 35 -22.52 -23.65 39.18
N GLU A 36 -22.43 -24.84 38.57
CA GLU A 36 -22.04 -24.99 37.17
C GLU A 36 -22.97 -24.23 36.22
N ASN A 37 -22.39 -23.45 35.31
CA ASN A 37 -23.12 -22.68 34.30
C ASN A 37 -23.51 -23.52 33.06
N GLN A 38 -23.45 -24.85 33.17
CA GLN A 38 -23.87 -25.73 32.09
C GLN A 38 -25.40 -25.70 31.97
N TYR A 39 -25.89 -25.67 30.73
CA TYR A 39 -27.32 -25.65 30.48
C TYR A 39 -27.97 -26.96 30.97
N LYS A 40 -28.92 -26.83 31.89
CA LYS A 40 -29.71 -27.96 32.41
C LYS A 40 -31.16 -27.82 31.98
N SER A 41 -31.54 -28.55 30.92
CA SER A 41 -32.87 -28.46 30.30
C SER A 41 -34.03 -28.72 31.26
N LEU A 42 -33.86 -29.61 32.26
CA LEU A 42 -34.91 -29.90 33.25
C LEU A 42 -35.24 -28.71 34.16
N HIS A 43 -34.32 -27.74 34.30
CA HIS A 43 -34.50 -26.52 35.08
C HIS A 43 -35.02 -25.33 34.25
N ASP A 44 -35.23 -25.51 32.94
CA ASP A 44 -35.68 -24.45 32.06
C ASP A 44 -37.19 -24.19 32.22
N PRO A 45 -37.62 -22.99 32.64
CA PRO A 45 -39.03 -22.62 32.72
C PRO A 45 -39.75 -22.62 31.37
N HIS A 46 -39.05 -22.36 30.27
CA HIS A 46 -39.64 -22.31 28.94
C HIS A 46 -40.01 -23.71 28.43
N LEU A 47 -39.31 -24.75 28.90
CA LEU A 47 -39.63 -26.15 28.59
C LEU A 47 -40.76 -26.73 29.46
N ARG A 48 -41.38 -25.92 30.33
CA ARG A 48 -42.46 -26.37 31.22
C ARG A 48 -43.64 -26.98 30.47
N ALA A 49 -44.06 -26.38 29.36
CA ALA A 49 -45.15 -26.91 28.55
C ALA A 49 -44.80 -28.28 27.94
N TYR A 50 -43.56 -28.42 27.45
CA TYR A 50 -43.04 -29.65 26.87
C TYR A 50 -43.04 -30.80 27.90
N TYR A 51 -42.51 -30.55 29.10
CA TYR A 51 -42.37 -31.55 30.15
C TYR A 51 -43.67 -31.88 30.90
N LYS A 52 -44.68 -31.01 30.84
CA LYS A 52 -46.01 -31.27 31.41
C LYS A 52 -46.80 -32.33 30.63
N ARG A 53 -46.41 -32.65 29.39
CA ARG A 53 -47.08 -33.69 28.59
C ARG A 53 -46.93 -35.05 29.26
N LYS A 54 -48.04 -35.82 29.30
CA LYS A 54 -48.16 -37.04 30.11
C LYS A 54 -47.17 -38.14 29.67
N ASP A 55 -46.96 -38.28 28.38
CA ASP A 55 -46.01 -39.20 27.76
C ASP A 55 -44.56 -38.89 28.17
N ILE A 56 -44.14 -37.63 28.05
CA ILE A 56 -42.80 -37.16 28.42
C ILE A 56 -42.59 -37.33 29.93
N LEU A 57 -43.56 -36.93 30.75
CA LEU A 57 -43.46 -37.02 32.20
C LEU A 57 -43.35 -38.49 32.66
N ARG A 58 -44.12 -39.41 32.06
CA ARG A 58 -44.00 -40.85 32.32
C ARG A 58 -42.61 -41.37 31.95
N ARG A 59 -42.06 -40.96 30.80
CA ARG A 59 -40.71 -41.33 30.36
C ARG A 59 -39.64 -40.82 31.32
N LEU A 60 -39.75 -39.57 31.79
CA LEU A 60 -38.80 -38.99 32.74
C LEU A 60 -38.83 -39.70 34.10
N LYS A 61 -40.02 -40.07 34.60
CA LYS A 61 -40.18 -40.85 35.84
C LYS A 61 -39.60 -42.25 35.68
N LYS A 62 -39.92 -42.94 34.57
CA LYS A 62 -39.40 -44.28 34.28
C LYS A 62 -37.88 -44.30 34.11
N GLY A 63 -37.31 -43.22 33.53
CA GLY A 63 -35.87 -43.04 33.37
C GLY A 63 -35.12 -42.57 34.62
N GLY A 64 -35.81 -42.34 35.75
CA GLY A 64 -35.16 -41.93 37.00
C GLY A 64 -34.63 -40.49 37.03
N TYR A 65 -34.92 -39.67 36.02
CA TYR A 65 -34.49 -38.26 35.97
C TYR A 65 -35.27 -37.38 36.94
N ILE A 66 -36.51 -37.77 37.25
CA ILE A 66 -37.38 -37.07 38.18
C ILE A 66 -38.01 -38.05 39.16
N THR A 67 -38.20 -37.58 40.39
CA THR A 67 -38.93 -38.28 41.45
C THR A 67 -40.43 -38.35 41.14
N GLY A 68 -41.17 -39.18 41.89
CA GLY A 68 -42.63 -39.23 41.81
C GLY A 68 -43.32 -37.87 42.00
N ASN A 69 -42.71 -37.00 42.81
CA ASN A 69 -43.16 -35.63 43.12
C ASN A 69 -42.64 -34.58 42.12
N ASN A 70 -42.19 -35.01 40.93
CA ASN A 70 -41.66 -34.15 39.86
C ASN A 70 -40.48 -33.27 40.28
N LYS A 71 -39.68 -33.72 41.28
CA LYS A 71 -38.40 -33.08 41.62
C LYS A 71 -37.27 -33.72 40.82
N ILE A 72 -36.32 -32.91 40.37
CA ILE A 72 -35.20 -33.36 39.54
C ILE A 72 -34.20 -34.11 40.40
N VAL A 73 -33.88 -35.35 40.02
CA VAL A 73 -32.91 -36.19 40.71
C VAL A 73 -31.50 -35.70 40.41
N CYS A 74 -30.63 -35.66 41.41
CA CYS A 74 -29.25 -35.23 41.27
C CYS A 74 -28.30 -36.15 42.05
N ASN A 75 -27.00 -36.01 41.81
CA ASN A 75 -25.98 -36.67 42.63
C ASN A 75 -25.73 -35.89 43.93
N LEU A 76 -25.03 -36.52 44.88
CA LEU A 76 -24.68 -35.89 46.16
C LEU A 76 -23.82 -34.64 45.99
N ARG A 77 -22.92 -34.63 45.00
CA ARG A 77 -22.02 -33.50 44.72
C ARG A 77 -22.80 -32.26 44.28
N GLU A 78 -23.74 -32.42 43.36
CA GLU A 78 -24.63 -31.39 42.85
C GLU A 78 -25.56 -30.88 43.94
N LEU A 79 -26.08 -31.77 44.79
CA LEU A 79 -26.87 -31.36 45.94
C LEU A 79 -26.06 -30.48 46.90
N ASN A 80 -24.82 -30.89 47.22
CA ASN A 80 -23.95 -30.12 48.11
C ASN A 80 -23.61 -28.75 47.53
N LYS A 81 -23.23 -28.68 46.24
CA LYS A 81 -23.02 -27.42 45.52
C LYS A 81 -24.25 -26.52 45.56
N TYR A 82 -25.43 -27.08 45.28
CA TYR A 82 -26.68 -26.33 45.31
C TYR A 82 -27.01 -25.82 46.72
N ARG A 83 -26.77 -26.61 47.78
CA ARG A 83 -26.96 -26.16 49.17
C ARG A 83 -25.99 -25.04 49.54
N GLU A 84 -24.73 -25.14 49.13
CA GLU A 84 -23.71 -24.10 49.34
C GLU A 84 -24.11 -22.80 48.65
N TYR A 85 -24.54 -22.87 47.40
CA TYR A 85 -25.08 -21.74 46.63
C TYR A 85 -26.29 -21.08 47.31
N LEU A 86 -27.24 -21.86 47.82
CA LEU A 86 -28.40 -21.29 48.52
C LEU A 86 -27.99 -20.60 49.82
N THR A 87 -27.01 -21.16 50.55
CA THR A 87 -26.47 -20.54 51.76
C THR A 87 -25.75 -19.24 51.44
N SER A 88 -24.90 -19.22 50.41
CA SER A 88 -24.17 -18.01 50.00
C SER A 88 -25.14 -16.89 49.62
N LEU A 89 -26.16 -17.21 48.82
CA LEU A 89 -27.23 -16.27 48.49
C LEU A 89 -27.90 -15.73 49.75
N LYS A 90 -28.34 -16.60 50.66
CA LYS A 90 -29.02 -16.17 51.88
C LYS A 90 -28.15 -15.22 52.71
N LEU A 91 -26.87 -15.55 52.88
CA LEU A 91 -25.92 -14.69 53.59
C LEU A 91 -25.73 -13.34 52.88
N ASP A 92 -25.72 -13.31 51.55
CA ASP A 92 -25.64 -12.07 50.79
C ASP A 92 -26.87 -11.19 51.00
N PHE A 93 -28.08 -11.79 51.00
CA PHE A 93 -29.32 -11.08 51.32
C PHE A 93 -29.25 -10.47 52.73
N GLU A 94 -28.85 -11.24 53.74
CA GLU A 94 -28.74 -10.77 55.12
C GLU A 94 -27.69 -9.66 55.28
N ARG A 95 -26.49 -9.85 54.70
CA ARG A 95 -25.41 -8.85 54.75
C ARG A 95 -25.82 -7.55 54.10
N ASN A 96 -26.42 -7.61 52.92
CA ASN A 96 -26.85 -6.40 52.21
C ASN A 96 -28.02 -5.72 52.92
N TYR A 97 -28.99 -6.48 53.43
CA TYR A 97 -30.08 -5.93 54.23
C TYR A 97 -29.55 -5.18 55.46
N ILE A 98 -28.60 -5.77 56.21
CA ILE A 98 -27.97 -5.10 57.36
C ILE A 98 -27.22 -3.83 56.93
N ARG A 99 -26.51 -3.85 55.79
CA ARG A 99 -25.83 -2.66 55.28
C ARG A 99 -26.82 -1.55 54.94
N GLU A 100 -27.91 -1.87 54.26
CA GLU A 100 -28.94 -0.88 53.93
C GLU A 100 -29.59 -0.31 55.19
N GLN A 101 -29.94 -1.14 56.17
CA GLN A 101 -30.46 -0.66 57.45
C GLN A 101 -29.46 0.27 58.15
N LYS A 102 -28.16 -0.06 58.14
CA LYS A 102 -27.11 0.83 58.68
C LYS A 102 -26.98 2.14 57.91
N MET A 103 -27.11 2.12 56.58
CA MET A 103 -27.05 3.32 55.75
C MET A 103 -28.27 4.22 56.00
N LEU A 104 -29.47 3.64 56.06
CA LEU A 104 -30.71 4.35 56.41
C LEU A 104 -30.61 4.95 57.81
N ALA A 105 -30.14 4.19 58.80
CA ALA A 105 -29.94 4.70 60.16
C ALA A 105 -28.95 5.88 60.20
N LYS A 106 -27.84 5.80 59.47
CA LYS A 106 -26.88 6.92 59.35
C LYS A 106 -27.52 8.15 58.70
N GLN A 107 -28.32 7.97 57.65
CA GLN A 107 -29.03 9.07 57.00
C GLN A 107 -30.03 9.73 57.96
N VAL A 108 -30.84 8.94 58.66
CA VAL A 108 -31.80 9.44 59.66
C VAL A 108 -31.08 10.18 60.78
N ASN A 109 -29.98 9.62 61.32
CA ASN A 109 -29.20 10.29 62.36
C ASN A 109 -28.63 11.63 61.89
N LYS A 110 -28.11 11.69 60.66
CA LYS A 110 -27.61 12.94 60.07
C LYS A 110 -28.71 14.01 59.93
N LEU A 111 -29.92 13.60 59.55
CA LEU A 111 -31.08 14.52 59.46
C LEU A 111 -31.49 15.02 60.85
N HIS A 112 -31.45 14.16 61.87
CA HIS A 112 -31.72 14.51 63.26
C HIS A 112 -30.66 15.48 63.81
N GLU A 113 -29.37 15.21 63.60
CA GLU A 113 -28.26 16.09 64.01
C GLU A 113 -28.34 17.48 63.36
N ASN A 114 -28.74 17.53 62.09
CA ASN A 114 -28.92 18.79 61.35
C ASN A 114 -30.19 19.57 61.74
N LYS A 115 -31.00 19.08 62.70
CA LYS A 115 -32.29 19.66 63.12
C LYS A 115 -33.26 19.93 61.95
N GLN A 116 -33.13 19.18 60.86
CA GLN A 116 -33.95 19.35 59.66
C GLN A 116 -35.28 18.61 59.75
N ILE A 117 -35.47 17.75 60.76
CA ILE A 117 -36.73 17.03 60.96
C ILE A 117 -37.76 18.04 61.45
N PRO A 118 -38.77 18.38 60.62
CA PRO A 118 -39.82 19.25 61.08
C PRO A 118 -40.66 18.50 62.13
N GLY A 119 -41.19 19.21 63.12
CA GLY A 119 -42.12 18.65 64.10
C GLY A 119 -43.47 18.34 63.46
N HIS A 120 -43.53 17.31 62.61
CA HIS A 120 -44.76 16.87 61.96
C HIS A 120 -45.31 15.65 62.69
N SER A 121 -46.55 15.74 63.16
CA SER A 121 -47.23 14.68 63.92
C SER A 121 -47.82 13.57 63.04
N ASP A 122 -47.81 13.73 61.71
CA ASP A 122 -48.41 12.79 60.75
C ASP A 122 -47.37 12.08 59.87
N VAL A 123 -47.44 10.74 59.83
CA VAL A 123 -46.49 9.84 59.14
C VAL A 123 -46.46 10.09 57.63
N ALA A 124 -47.60 10.44 57.02
CA ALA A 124 -47.71 10.68 55.59
C ALA A 124 -47.00 11.98 55.16
N GLN A 125 -47.03 13.01 56.00
CA GLN A 125 -46.33 14.28 55.74
C GLN A 125 -44.81 14.09 55.82
N PHE A 126 -44.34 13.32 56.80
CA PHE A 126 -42.92 12.97 56.94
C PHE A 126 -42.39 12.16 55.75
N GLN A 127 -43.17 11.19 55.25
CA GLN A 127 -42.81 10.42 54.05
C GLN A 127 -42.70 11.30 52.79
N ASN A 128 -43.66 12.21 52.58
CA ASN A 128 -43.61 13.13 51.44
C ASN A 128 -42.42 14.10 51.52
N TRP A 129 -42.10 14.60 52.72
CA TRP A 129 -40.93 15.46 52.93
C TRP A 129 -39.62 14.73 52.62
N LEU A 130 -39.45 13.48 53.11
CA LEU A 130 -38.29 12.64 52.80
C LEU A 130 -38.11 12.41 51.28
N LEU A 131 -39.21 12.19 50.56
CA LEU A 131 -39.18 12.01 49.11
C LEU A 131 -38.76 13.30 48.39
N GLN A 132 -39.22 14.47 48.83
CA GLN A 132 -38.87 15.76 48.21
C GLN A 132 -37.39 16.11 48.42
N GLU A 133 -36.87 15.99 49.64
CA GLU A 133 -35.48 16.33 49.98
C GLU A 133 -34.48 15.39 49.26
N GLY A 134 -34.80 14.10 49.19
CA GLY A 134 -33.99 13.11 48.49
C GLY A 134 -33.92 13.35 46.98
N THR A 135 -34.97 13.90 46.37
CA THR A 135 -35.04 14.08 44.91
C THR A 135 -34.05 15.13 44.41
N GLN A 136 -33.84 16.22 45.15
CA GLN A 136 -32.92 17.28 44.73
C GLN A 136 -31.46 16.88 44.98
N SER A 137 -31.17 16.30 46.15
CA SER A 137 -29.82 15.82 46.50
C SER A 137 -29.31 14.74 45.53
N VAL A 138 -30.17 13.79 45.14
CA VAL A 138 -29.80 12.73 44.20
C VAL A 138 -29.50 13.28 42.81
N LYS A 139 -30.29 14.25 42.33
CA LYS A 139 -30.05 14.90 41.02
C LYS A 139 -28.71 15.63 41.00
N ASP A 140 -28.34 16.31 42.08
CA ASP A 140 -27.06 17.02 42.16
C ASP A 140 -25.86 16.07 42.23
N GLN A 141 -25.98 14.96 42.98
CA GLN A 141 -24.96 13.90 42.98
C GLN A 141 -24.82 13.24 41.61
N GLU A 142 -25.94 12.96 40.93
CA GLU A 142 -25.93 12.37 39.59
C GLU A 142 -25.28 13.30 38.57
N ARG A 143 -25.56 14.62 38.64
CA ARG A 143 -24.89 15.64 37.82
C ARG A 143 -23.39 15.65 38.03
N LEU A 144 -22.92 15.62 39.29
CA LEU A 144 -21.50 15.59 39.61
C LEU A 144 -20.81 14.33 39.07
N ILE A 145 -21.47 13.17 39.17
CA ILE A 145 -20.97 11.91 38.63
C ILE A 145 -20.89 11.97 37.11
N ARG A 146 -21.94 12.45 36.44
CA ARG A 146 -21.97 12.63 34.97
C ARG A 146 -20.86 13.58 34.50
N HIS A 147 -20.65 14.71 35.17
CA HIS A 147 -19.57 15.63 34.83
C HIS A 147 -18.19 14.97 34.93
N ARG A 148 -17.91 14.17 35.97
CA ARG A 148 -16.64 13.43 36.06
C ARG A 148 -16.45 12.44 34.92
N TYR A 149 -17.50 11.72 34.53
CA TYR A 149 -17.44 10.78 33.40
C TYR A 149 -17.21 11.52 32.07
N LEU A 150 -17.90 12.64 31.84
CA LEU A 150 -17.71 13.45 30.65
C LEU A 150 -16.29 14.01 30.57
N ASP A 151 -15.75 14.54 31.67
CA ASP A 151 -14.37 15.05 31.72
C ASP A 151 -13.32 13.97 31.43
N MET A 152 -13.57 12.74 31.85
CA MET A 152 -12.69 11.61 31.55
C MET A 152 -12.76 11.25 30.06
N ILE A 153 -13.96 11.20 29.48
CA ILE A 153 -14.16 10.92 28.06
C ILE A 153 -13.51 12.01 27.19
N SER A 154 -13.71 13.29 27.53
CA SER A 154 -13.12 14.41 26.79
C SER A 154 -11.58 14.33 26.78
N ARG A 155 -10.96 14.03 27.93
CA ARG A 155 -9.49 13.86 28.01
C ARG A 155 -8.98 12.71 27.14
N GLU A 156 -9.70 11.59 27.11
CA GLU A 156 -9.37 10.44 26.27
C GLU A 156 -9.44 10.79 24.79
N LEU A 157 -10.46 11.56 24.38
CA LEU A 157 -10.62 12.02 23.00
C LEU A 157 -9.50 12.99 22.59
N GLU A 158 -9.16 13.97 23.43
CA GLU A 158 -8.06 14.91 23.18
C GLU A 158 -6.70 14.20 23.04
N GLN A 159 -6.46 13.13 23.81
CA GLN A 159 -5.25 12.33 23.65
C GLN A 159 -5.22 11.59 22.31
N ARG A 160 -6.36 11.02 21.90
CA ARG A 160 -6.47 10.31 20.61
C ARG A 160 -6.30 11.26 19.43
N GLU A 161 -6.87 12.46 19.51
CA GLU A 161 -6.74 13.48 18.48
C GLU A 161 -5.27 13.90 18.31
N ARG A 162 -4.58 14.25 19.42
CA ARG A 162 -3.14 14.56 19.38
C ARG A 162 -2.31 13.43 18.78
N ASN A 163 -2.57 12.19 19.17
CA ASN A 163 -1.86 11.03 18.62
C ASN A 163 -2.12 10.87 17.11
N ALA A 164 -3.35 11.11 16.65
CA ALA A 164 -3.68 11.04 15.23
C ALA A 164 -3.01 12.16 14.43
N GLU A 165 -2.96 13.38 14.97
CA GLU A 165 -2.25 14.51 14.37
C GLU A 165 -0.74 14.24 14.25
N GLU A 166 -0.11 13.71 15.30
CA GLU A 166 1.30 13.33 15.28
C GLU A 166 1.59 12.25 14.22
N GLN A 167 0.74 11.23 14.11
CA GLN A 167 0.88 10.19 13.09
C GLN A 167 0.73 10.75 11.66
N HIS A 168 -0.23 11.66 11.46
CA HIS A 168 -0.42 12.32 10.17
C HIS A 168 0.80 13.17 9.79
N LEU A 169 1.37 13.93 10.74
CA LEU A 169 2.57 14.72 10.51
C LEU A 169 3.78 13.85 10.14
N LEU A 170 3.96 12.72 10.84
CA LEU A 170 5.01 11.75 10.52
C LEU A 170 4.84 11.13 9.13
N GLN A 171 3.59 10.88 8.71
CA GLN A 171 3.31 10.38 7.36
C GLN A 171 3.67 11.43 6.30
N MET A 172 3.29 12.68 6.50
CA MET A 172 3.60 13.78 5.60
C MET A 172 5.12 13.99 5.45
N ASP A 173 5.90 13.98 6.53
CA ASP A 173 7.36 14.08 6.49
C ASP A 173 8.00 12.90 5.72
N ARG A 174 7.48 11.67 5.90
CA ARG A 174 7.94 10.51 5.12
C ARG A 174 7.64 10.64 3.63
N GLU A 175 6.46 11.13 3.28
CA GLU A 175 6.08 11.37 1.89
C GLU A 175 6.92 12.47 1.26
N GLU A 176 7.16 13.56 1.98
CA GLU A 176 8.02 14.65 1.52
C GLU A 176 9.46 14.17 1.26
N ARG A 177 10.03 13.37 2.17
CA ARG A 177 11.36 12.77 1.96
C ARG A 177 11.40 11.91 0.70
N ARG A 178 10.38 11.07 0.46
CA ARG A 178 10.28 10.27 -0.77
C ARG A 178 10.25 11.15 -2.02
N GLN A 179 9.46 12.22 -2.01
CA GLN A 179 9.39 13.15 -3.15
C GLN A 179 10.72 13.87 -3.40
N ARG A 180 11.41 14.31 -2.35
CA ARG A 180 12.74 14.94 -2.44
C ARG A 180 13.78 13.96 -3.00
N GLU A 181 13.73 12.70 -2.58
CA GLU A 181 14.62 11.67 -3.15
C GLU A 181 14.32 11.41 -4.62
N ASP A 182 13.06 11.30 -5.01
CA ASP A 182 12.67 11.03 -6.40
C ASP A 182 13.04 12.19 -7.33
N THR A 183 12.86 13.44 -6.90
CA THR A 183 13.31 14.62 -7.66
C THR A 183 14.84 14.61 -7.82
N ARG A 184 15.59 14.29 -6.75
CA ARG A 184 17.05 14.14 -6.81
C ARG A 184 17.48 13.02 -7.76
N ARG A 185 16.82 11.86 -7.73
CA ARG A 185 17.09 10.72 -8.64
C ARG A 185 16.84 11.12 -10.10
N LYS A 186 15.72 11.79 -10.39
CA LYS A 186 15.39 12.29 -11.73
C LYS A 186 16.43 13.27 -12.25
N LEU A 187 16.88 14.21 -11.42
CA LEU A 187 17.93 15.17 -11.78
C LEU A 187 19.27 14.47 -12.06
N ASN A 188 19.66 13.50 -11.22
CA ASN A 188 20.88 12.73 -11.43
C ASN A 188 20.83 11.91 -12.73
N LEU A 189 19.68 11.30 -13.06
CA LEU A 189 19.49 10.58 -14.32
C LEU A 189 19.64 11.51 -15.53
N ARG A 190 19.03 12.69 -15.49
CA ARG A 190 19.18 13.71 -16.56
C ARG A 190 20.63 14.10 -16.77
N ARG A 191 21.37 14.34 -15.68
CA ARG A 191 22.79 14.68 -15.73
C ARG A 191 23.62 13.55 -16.36
N LYS A 192 23.38 12.29 -15.96
CA LYS A 192 24.06 11.13 -16.55
C LYS A 192 23.82 11.02 -18.05
N ILE A 193 22.55 11.19 -18.47
CA ILE A 193 22.20 11.17 -19.90
C ILE A 193 22.93 12.30 -20.63
N GLU A 194 22.97 13.51 -20.08
CA GLU A 194 23.68 14.64 -20.68
C GLU A 194 25.19 14.40 -20.79
N GLU A 195 25.81 13.84 -19.76
CA GLU A 195 27.24 13.45 -19.76
C GLU A 195 27.52 12.36 -20.81
N GLU A 196 26.64 11.35 -20.92
CA GLU A 196 26.72 10.32 -21.97
C GLU A 196 26.56 10.91 -23.38
N TRP A 197 25.70 11.92 -23.55
CA TRP A 197 25.56 12.63 -24.83
C TRP A 197 26.81 13.43 -25.17
N LYS A 198 27.38 14.17 -24.21
CA LYS A 198 28.62 14.94 -24.39
C LYS A 198 29.79 14.04 -24.77
N THR A 199 29.91 12.88 -24.13
CA THR A 199 30.99 11.91 -24.46
C THR A 199 30.81 11.32 -25.86
N LYS A 200 29.59 10.97 -26.26
CA LYS A 200 29.29 10.51 -27.62
C LYS A 200 29.55 11.59 -28.67
N GLU A 201 29.16 12.83 -28.39
CA GLU A 201 29.40 13.98 -29.27
C GLU A 201 30.90 14.23 -29.45
N LEU A 202 31.66 14.26 -28.35
CA LEU A 202 33.12 14.41 -28.39
C LEU A 202 33.78 13.29 -29.22
N LEU A 203 33.33 12.05 -29.07
CA LEU A 203 33.84 10.91 -29.84
C LEU A 203 33.53 11.05 -31.34
N LEU A 204 32.32 11.51 -31.68
CA LEU A 204 31.95 11.80 -33.08
C LEU A 204 32.82 12.92 -33.67
N LEU A 205 33.00 14.02 -32.94
CA LEU A 205 33.86 15.13 -33.37
C LEU A 205 35.31 14.69 -33.58
N THR A 206 35.82 13.83 -32.69
CA THR A 206 37.17 13.26 -32.81
C THR A 206 37.28 12.41 -34.08
N LYS A 207 36.30 11.53 -34.34
CA LYS A 207 36.25 10.70 -35.55
C LYS A 207 36.16 11.54 -36.83
N ILE A 208 35.31 12.57 -36.85
CA ILE A 208 35.21 13.51 -37.98
C ILE A 208 36.55 14.21 -38.21
N GLY A 209 37.21 14.69 -37.15
CA GLY A 209 38.53 15.31 -37.25
C GLY A 209 39.60 14.37 -37.81
N GLU A 210 39.57 13.09 -37.44
CA GLU A 210 40.44 12.06 -38.02
C GLU A 210 40.12 11.79 -39.50
N ASP A 211 38.85 11.73 -39.87
CA ASP A 211 38.39 11.55 -41.26
C ASP A 211 38.84 12.69 -42.16
N VAL A 212 38.69 13.94 -41.70
CA VAL A 212 39.19 15.12 -42.42
C VAL A 212 40.71 15.07 -42.59
N LYS A 213 41.46 14.66 -41.55
CA LYS A 213 42.91 14.46 -41.65
C LYS A 213 43.28 13.34 -42.63
N ARG A 214 42.51 12.24 -42.67
CA ARG A 214 42.68 11.17 -43.66
C ARG A 214 42.45 11.70 -45.07
N GLU A 215 41.35 12.41 -45.28
CA GLU A 215 41.00 12.99 -46.58
C GLU A 215 42.03 14.01 -47.06
N ALA A 216 42.52 14.89 -46.18
CA ALA A 216 43.59 15.83 -46.49
C ALA A 216 44.88 15.12 -46.94
N ARG A 217 45.25 14.00 -46.31
CA ARG A 217 46.41 13.18 -46.75
C ARG A 217 46.20 12.59 -48.14
N VAL A 218 44.99 12.09 -48.42
CA VAL A 218 44.64 11.54 -49.74
C VAL A 218 44.67 12.63 -50.81
N GLU A 219 44.12 13.81 -50.51
CA GLU A 219 44.09 14.93 -51.46
C GLU A 219 45.48 15.51 -51.71
N GLU A 220 46.34 15.55 -50.68
CA GLU A 220 47.75 15.92 -50.83
C GLU A 220 48.51 14.92 -51.72
N GLN A 221 48.26 13.62 -51.56
CA GLN A 221 48.82 12.60 -52.45
C GLN A 221 48.34 12.78 -53.90
N ARG A 222 47.06 13.11 -54.11
CA ARG A 222 46.52 13.44 -55.45
C ARG A 222 47.15 14.69 -56.03
N ARG A 223 47.36 15.75 -55.22
CA ARG A 223 48.06 16.98 -55.61
C ARG A 223 49.48 16.67 -56.08
N ARG A 224 50.26 15.93 -55.28
CA ARG A 224 51.61 15.50 -55.66
C ARG A 224 51.63 14.68 -56.94
N SER A 225 50.67 13.77 -57.12
CA SER A 225 50.56 12.96 -58.34
C SER A 225 50.28 13.83 -59.59
N ARG A 226 49.47 14.89 -59.45
CA ARG A 226 49.25 15.88 -60.53
C ARG A 226 50.53 16.66 -60.82
N GLU A 227 51.20 17.17 -59.81
CA GLU A 227 52.46 17.90 -59.94
C GLU A 227 53.58 17.05 -60.57
N GLU A 228 53.72 15.78 -60.18
CA GLU A 228 54.66 14.85 -60.80
C GLU A 228 54.31 14.56 -62.26
N SER A 229 53.02 14.40 -62.57
CA SER A 229 52.56 14.22 -63.95
C SER A 229 52.88 15.44 -64.81
N ASP A 230 52.71 16.64 -64.26
CA ASP A 230 53.03 17.88 -64.98
C ASP A 230 54.54 18.09 -65.13
N LYS A 231 55.35 17.77 -64.11
CA LYS A 231 56.82 17.73 -64.23
C LYS A 231 57.29 16.75 -65.30
N LYS A 232 56.69 15.54 -65.38
CA LYS A 232 57.01 14.56 -66.41
C LYS A 232 56.68 15.08 -67.81
N LYS A 233 55.54 15.76 -67.99
CA LYS A 233 55.19 16.42 -69.25
C LYS A 233 56.21 17.49 -69.62
N GLN A 234 56.61 18.32 -68.67
CA GLN A 234 57.61 19.37 -68.88
C GLN A 234 58.98 18.78 -69.26
N ALA A 235 59.46 17.78 -68.53
CA ALA A 235 60.71 17.08 -68.84
C ALA A 235 60.67 16.38 -70.21
N PHE A 236 59.52 15.82 -70.61
CA PHE A 236 59.34 15.25 -71.95
C PHE A 236 59.46 16.33 -73.04
N LEU A 237 58.88 17.51 -72.82
CA LEU A 237 59.02 18.63 -73.75
C LEU A 237 60.47 19.11 -73.83
N GLU A 238 61.16 19.26 -72.70
CA GLU A 238 62.58 19.61 -72.66
C GLU A 238 63.45 18.58 -73.39
N LYS A 239 63.21 17.28 -73.16
CA LYS A 239 63.92 16.22 -73.88
C LYS A 239 63.63 16.27 -75.38
N ARG A 240 62.40 16.60 -75.80
CA ARG A 240 62.05 16.80 -77.20
C ARG A 240 62.78 18.00 -77.81
N MET A 241 62.89 19.10 -77.07
CA MET A 241 63.65 20.29 -77.48
C MET A 241 65.15 19.96 -77.60
N ALA A 242 65.73 19.29 -76.60
CA ALA A 242 67.12 18.87 -76.58
C ALA A 242 67.44 17.90 -77.73
N TYR A 243 66.57 16.92 -78.01
CA TYR A 243 66.69 16.04 -79.16
C TYR A 243 66.69 16.82 -80.48
N HIS A 244 65.79 17.80 -80.63
CA HIS A 244 65.78 18.63 -81.83
C HIS A 244 67.04 19.47 -81.97
N LEU A 245 67.55 20.04 -80.86
CA LEU A 245 68.78 20.80 -80.85
C LEU A 245 70.00 19.93 -81.18
N GLN A 246 70.09 18.73 -80.61
CA GLN A 246 71.12 17.74 -80.94
C GLN A 246 71.05 17.31 -82.41
N LYS A 247 69.84 17.08 -82.94
CA LYS A 247 69.64 16.77 -84.36
C LYS A 247 70.08 17.92 -85.27
N MET A 248 69.91 19.18 -84.86
CA MET A 248 70.46 20.32 -85.58
C MET A 248 71.99 20.35 -85.56
N GLN A 249 72.62 19.95 -84.45
CA GLN A 249 74.08 19.84 -84.33
C GLN A 249 74.64 18.64 -85.14
N GLU A 250 74.00 17.48 -85.08
CA GLU A 250 74.37 16.29 -85.89
C GLU A 250 74.14 16.51 -87.39
N ASN A 251 73.11 17.26 -87.78
CA ASN A 251 72.94 17.71 -89.15
C ASN A 251 73.98 18.78 -89.56
N GLY A 252 74.63 19.45 -88.60
CA GLY A 252 75.84 20.24 -88.85
C GLY A 252 77.01 19.35 -89.22
N PHE A 253 77.24 18.26 -88.48
CA PHE A 253 78.30 17.28 -88.76
C PHE A 253 78.06 16.45 -90.03
N LYS A 254 76.81 16.12 -90.38
CA LYS A 254 76.48 15.43 -91.64
C LYS A 254 76.49 16.34 -92.87
N LYS A 255 76.62 17.65 -92.69
CA LYS A 255 76.70 18.65 -93.78
C LYS A 255 78.14 18.97 -94.20
N GLU A 256 79.15 18.57 -93.40
CA GLU A 256 80.57 18.63 -93.78
C GLU A 256 81.07 17.36 -94.50
N GLU A 257 80.36 16.23 -94.39
CA GLU A 257 80.75 14.95 -95.02
C GLU A 257 79.99 14.60 -96.33
N MET A 258 79.03 15.44 -96.74
CA MET A 258 78.28 15.32 -98.01
C MET A 258 78.54 16.53 -98.91
N GLU A 259 79.83 16.83 -99.14
CA GLU A 259 80.24 17.56 -100.35
C GLU A 259 80.09 16.62 -101.56
N LYS A 260 79.54 17.12 -102.67
CA LYS A 260 79.54 16.52 -104.03
C LYS A 260 78.42 15.50 -104.31
N ASN A 261 77.27 15.99 -104.77
CA ASN A 261 76.67 15.65 -106.07
C ASN A 261 75.22 16.17 -106.18
N THR A 262 75.03 17.09 -107.14
CA THR A 262 73.89 17.28 -108.07
C THR A 262 72.45 17.00 -107.60
N PHE A 263 71.60 18.04 -107.48
CA PHE A 263 70.72 18.61 -108.53
C PHE A 263 69.59 17.64 -108.95
N ASP A 264 68.35 17.83 -108.47
CA ASP A 264 67.28 18.46 -109.28
C ASP A 264 65.90 18.54 -108.57
N TYR A 265 65.09 19.47 -109.08
CA TYR A 265 63.79 19.98 -108.63
C TYR A 265 62.66 18.98 -108.33
N ARG A 266 61.84 19.28 -107.30
CA ARG A 266 60.45 19.76 -107.45
C ARG A 266 59.72 19.87 -106.11
N GLU A 267 59.21 21.07 -105.81
CA GLU A 267 58.04 21.26 -104.96
C GLU A 267 56.80 20.73 -105.68
N GLN A 268 55.98 19.93 -104.99
CA GLN A 268 54.66 20.37 -104.53
C GLN A 268 53.91 19.25 -103.82
N ASP A 269 53.14 19.70 -102.82
CA ASP A 269 51.76 19.31 -102.53
C ASP A 269 51.45 18.42 -101.32
N ARG A 270 50.51 18.96 -100.52
CA ARG A 270 49.47 18.30 -99.73
C ARG A 270 49.91 17.73 -98.36
N THR A 271 49.16 17.84 -97.26
CA THR A 271 47.77 18.23 -97.02
C THR A 271 47.50 18.26 -95.51
N HIS A 272 46.39 18.93 -95.15
CA HIS A 272 45.44 18.57 -94.08
C HIS A 272 45.90 18.56 -92.61
N SER A 273 45.20 19.37 -91.81
CA SER A 273 44.63 18.88 -90.55
C SER A 273 43.61 19.88 -90.01
N GLU A 274 42.31 19.61 -90.20
CA GLU A 274 41.29 20.17 -89.31
C GLU A 274 40.21 19.14 -88.95
N TYR A 275 40.23 18.80 -87.66
CA TYR A 275 39.10 18.64 -86.74
C TYR A 275 37.87 17.83 -87.16
N THR A 276 37.68 16.72 -86.45
CA THR A 276 36.36 16.11 -86.24
C THR A 276 36.01 16.01 -84.76
N SER A 277 34.98 16.77 -84.40
CA SER A 277 34.16 16.69 -83.19
C SER A 277 33.30 15.44 -83.19
N LEU A 278 33.08 14.80 -82.03
CA LEU A 278 31.91 13.94 -81.84
C LEU A 278 31.30 14.03 -80.43
N LYS A 279 29.97 14.11 -80.43
CA LYS A 279 29.02 14.34 -79.34
C LYS A 279 28.52 13.02 -78.70
N LYS A 280 27.72 13.21 -77.63
CA LYS A 280 26.64 12.35 -77.05
C LYS A 280 27.11 11.42 -75.91
N LYS A 281 26.38 11.17 -74.81
CA LYS A 281 24.91 11.03 -74.59
C LYS A 281 24.57 11.00 -73.07
N LYS A 282 23.32 11.37 -72.72
CA LYS A 282 22.61 11.19 -71.44
C LYS A 282 22.37 9.70 -71.07
N LYS A 283 22.15 9.41 -69.78
CA LYS A 283 21.05 8.53 -69.29
C LYS A 283 20.74 8.70 -67.79
N ILE A 284 19.45 8.63 -67.49
CA ILE A 284 18.74 8.58 -66.19
C ILE A 284 18.38 7.11 -65.91
N TYR A 285 18.24 6.68 -64.64
CA TYR A 285 17.34 5.58 -64.24
C TYR A 285 16.87 5.72 -62.77
N ASP A 286 15.68 5.19 -62.54
CA ASP A 286 14.73 5.36 -61.44
C ASP A 286 14.83 4.35 -60.26
N ASP A 287 14.35 4.79 -59.09
CA ASP A 287 13.32 4.24 -58.18
C ASP A 287 13.26 2.74 -57.78
N ILE A 288 13.19 2.45 -56.46
CA ILE A 288 12.51 1.26 -55.87
C ILE A 288 11.89 1.60 -54.49
N LYS A 289 10.55 1.43 -54.40
CA LYS A 289 9.70 1.36 -53.19
C LYS A 289 9.63 -0.05 -52.57
N LEU A 290 9.38 -0.13 -51.26
CA LEU A 290 8.71 -1.25 -50.54
C LEU A 290 8.05 -0.64 -49.27
N ILE A 291 6.73 -0.36 -49.17
CA ILE A 291 5.49 -1.16 -49.01
C ILE A 291 5.27 -1.81 -47.60
N TYR A 292 4.42 -1.12 -46.80
CA TYR A 292 3.33 -1.53 -45.86
C TYR A 292 3.61 -2.33 -44.55
N PRO A 293 2.67 -2.39 -43.55
CA PRO A 293 1.32 -1.81 -43.45
C PRO A 293 0.93 -1.06 -42.14
N VAL A 294 -0.22 -0.41 -42.23
CA VAL A 294 -1.10 0.11 -41.16
C VAL A 294 -1.64 -1.04 -40.28
N GLY A 295 -1.77 -0.79 -38.97
CA GLY A 295 -2.47 -1.65 -38.01
C GLY A 295 -3.05 -0.82 -36.87
N ASP A 296 -4.39 -0.78 -36.78
CA ASP A 296 -5.21 -0.15 -35.75
C ASP A 296 -4.87 -0.55 -34.31
N GLN A 297 -5.13 0.33 -33.32
CA GLN A 297 -6.29 0.19 -32.41
C GLN A 297 -6.24 1.13 -31.18
N LYS A 298 -7.27 1.99 -31.14
CA LYS A 298 -8.15 2.35 -30.00
C LYS A 298 -7.68 3.32 -28.91
N ALA A 299 -8.33 4.48 -28.98
CA ALA A 299 -8.65 5.37 -27.87
C ALA A 299 -9.64 4.71 -26.89
N ASN A 300 -9.46 4.97 -25.59
CA ASN A 300 -10.52 4.87 -24.60
C ASN A 300 -10.55 6.16 -23.79
N LYS A 301 -11.56 7.00 -24.07
CA LYS A 301 -12.13 7.94 -23.10
C LYS A 301 -13.29 7.20 -22.44
N GLY A 302 -13.43 7.37 -21.12
CA GLY A 302 -14.39 6.62 -20.31
C GLY A 302 -15.83 7.08 -20.44
N VAL A 303 -16.66 6.65 -19.47
CA VAL A 303 -17.81 7.34 -18.85
C VAL A 303 -18.82 6.33 -18.22
N HIS A 304 -19.23 6.62 -16.98
CA HIS A 304 -20.45 6.27 -16.20
C HIS A 304 -20.76 4.84 -15.69
N GLY A 305 -20.94 4.76 -14.36
CA GLY A 305 -22.28 4.73 -13.75
C GLY A 305 -22.93 3.38 -13.45
N ASN A 306 -22.76 2.89 -12.21
CA ASN A 306 -23.83 2.55 -11.27
C ASN A 306 -23.23 2.14 -9.91
#